data_AF-A0A6J4RWV5-F1
#
_entry.id   AF-A0A6J4RWV5-F1
#
_cell.length_a   1.000
_cell.length_b   1.000
_cell.length_c   1.000
_cell.angle_alpha   90.00
_cell.angle_beta   90.00
_cell.angle_gamma   90.00
#
_symmetry.space_group_name_H-M   'P 1'
#
loop_
_entity.id
_entity.type
_entity.pdbx_description
1 polymer ?
#
loop_
_entity_poly.entity_id
_entity_poly.type
_entity_poly.pdbx_seq_one_letter_code
_entity_poly.pdbx_strand_id
1 'polypeptide(L)'
;MSTTIETAASPLLEADADVSVDVGAGDGWTFALRAGDVLRMVDLEGNQAIDTLFFDAADPSNRYSAVDTIREQGSAYLGLGSRLLALDGDPLV
;
A
#
# COMPACT_ATOMS: atom_id res chain seq x y z
N MET A 1 24.71 -4.50 3.71
CA MET A 1 23.75 -5.61 3.85
C MET A 1 22.79 -5.52 2.67
N SER A 2 22.55 -6.63 1.96
CA SER A 2 21.53 -6.70 0.91
C SER A 2 20.25 -7.26 1.53
N THR A 3 19.15 -6.50 1.49
CA THR A 3 17.83 -6.98 1.90
C THR A 3 17.12 -7.56 0.69
N THR A 4 16.86 -8.86 0.69
CA THR A 4 16.04 -9.51 -0.35
C THR A 4 14.59 -9.52 0.12
N ILE A 5 13.68 -8.94 -0.66
CA ILE A 5 12.24 -8.96 -0.40
C ILE A 5 11.63 -10.12 -1.20
N GLU A 6 10.92 -11.02 -0.51
CA GLU A 6 10.19 -12.11 -1.17
C GLU A 6 9.03 -11.55 -2.01
N THR A 7 8.78 -12.16 -3.16
CA THR A 7 7.70 -11.75 -4.08
C THR A 7 6.79 -12.93 -4.40
N ALA A 8 5.52 -12.65 -4.61
CA ALA A 8 4.52 -13.63 -5.02
C ALA A 8 3.60 -13.03 -6.09
N ALA A 9 3.20 -13.85 -7.06
CA ALA A 9 2.24 -13.43 -8.07
C ALA A 9 0.85 -13.29 -7.45
N SER A 10 0.15 -12.20 -7.78
CA SER A 10 -1.26 -12.04 -7.39
C SER A 10 -2.14 -12.99 -8.21
N PRO A 11 -3.10 -13.71 -7.58
CA PRO A 11 -4.01 -14.58 -8.31
C PRO A 11 -5.18 -13.84 -8.98
N LEU A 12 -5.41 -12.56 -8.65
CA LEU A 12 -6.52 -11.79 -9.21
C LEU A 12 -6.16 -11.28 -10.61
N LEU A 13 -7.10 -11.38 -11.56
CA LEU A 13 -6.88 -10.89 -12.91
C LEU A 13 -7.16 -9.39 -12.98
N GLU A 14 -6.38 -8.65 -13.78
CA GLU A 14 -6.59 -7.21 -14.00
C GLU A 14 -7.96 -6.93 -14.64
N ALA A 15 -8.42 -7.80 -15.55
CA ALA A 15 -9.71 -7.68 -16.21
C ALA A 15 -10.91 -7.75 -15.25
N ASP A 16 -10.71 -8.25 -14.03
CA ASP A 16 -11.74 -8.38 -13.00
C ASP A 16 -11.73 -7.19 -12.01
N ALA A 17 -10.89 -6.17 -12.25
CA ALA A 17 -10.82 -5.00 -11.37
C ALA A 17 -12.09 -4.15 -11.49
N ASP A 18 -12.70 -3.80 -10.36
CA ASP A 18 -13.85 -2.89 -10.31
C ASP A 18 -13.48 -1.47 -10.76
N VAL A 19 -12.22 -1.06 -10.52
CA VAL A 19 -11.68 0.25 -10.88
C VAL A 19 -10.25 0.06 -11.40
N SER A 20 -9.96 0.63 -12.57
CA SER A 20 -8.62 0.70 -13.16
C SER A 20 -8.34 2.15 -13.59
N VAL A 21 -7.20 2.69 -13.15
CA VAL A 21 -6.82 4.09 -13.36
C VAL A 21 -5.33 4.18 -13.65
N ASP A 22 -5.00 4.79 -14.79
CA ASP A 22 -3.63 5.20 -15.10
C ASP A 22 -3.38 6.58 -14.49
N VAL A 23 -2.40 6.66 -13.59
CA VAL A 23 -2.00 7.93 -12.94
C VAL A 23 -0.83 8.53 -13.72
N GLY A 24 -1.03 9.73 -14.27
CA GLY A 24 0.00 10.45 -15.01
C GLY A 24 1.21 10.80 -14.16
N ALA A 25 2.37 10.96 -14.80
CA ALA A 25 3.60 11.36 -14.10
C ALA A 25 3.42 12.73 -13.42
N GLY A 26 3.64 12.78 -12.11
CA GLY A 26 3.47 14.00 -11.30
C GLY A 26 2.04 14.26 -10.83
N ASP A 27 1.07 13.45 -11.26
CA ASP A 27 -0.30 13.52 -10.78
C ASP A 27 -0.50 12.70 -9.50
N GLY A 28 -1.62 12.94 -8.83
CA GLY A 28 -2.05 12.19 -7.66
C GLY A 28 -3.45 11.61 -7.87
N TRP A 29 -3.73 10.53 -7.17
CA TRP A 29 -5.04 9.88 -7.17
C TRP A 29 -5.43 9.47 -5.76
N THR A 30 -6.71 9.60 -5.43
CA THR A 30 -7.26 9.19 -4.14
C THR A 30 -8.46 8.31 -4.35
N PHE A 31 -8.56 7.27 -3.51
CA PHE A 31 -9.66 6.31 -3.56
C PHE A 31 -9.91 5.73 -2.17
N ALA A 32 -11.19 5.54 -1.84
CA ALA A 32 -11.58 4.91 -0.58
C ALA A 32 -11.78 3.41 -0.81
N LEU A 33 -10.97 2.59 -0.14
CA LEU A 33 -11.11 1.14 -0.11
C LEU A 33 -12.07 0.73 1.00
N ARG A 34 -12.89 -0.29 0.75
CA ARG A 34 -13.68 -0.96 1.77
C ARG A 34 -12.87 -2.12 2.35
N ALA A 35 -13.22 -2.53 3.57
CA ALA A 35 -12.64 -3.72 4.17
C ALA A 35 -12.86 -4.95 3.25
N GLY A 36 -11.76 -5.61 2.87
CA GLY A 36 -11.76 -6.75 1.96
C GLY A 36 -11.43 -6.41 0.50
N ASP A 37 -11.44 -5.13 0.12
CA ASP A 37 -10.98 -4.70 -1.20
C ASP A 37 -9.46 -4.90 -1.33
N VAL A 38 -8.98 -5.08 -2.57
CA VAL A 38 -7.54 -5.25 -2.87
C VAL A 38 -7.08 -4.12 -3.77
N LEU A 39 -6.06 -3.37 -3.32
CA LEU A 39 -5.34 -2.40 -4.13
C LEU A 39 -4.12 -3.05 -4.78
N ARG A 40 -3.98 -2.89 -6.10
CA ARG A 40 -2.78 -3.25 -6.85
C ARG A 40 -2.18 -2.01 -7.47
N MET A 41 -0.89 -1.80 -7.23
CA MET A 41 -0.10 -0.74 -7.86
C MET A 41 0.89 -1.40 -8.81
N VAL A 42 0.94 -0.93 -10.06
CA VAL A 42 1.79 -1.48 -11.11
C VAL A 42 2.66 -0.36 -11.67
N ASP A 43 3.98 -0.59 -11.72
CA ASP A 43 4.89 0.28 -12.46
C ASP A 43 4.81 -0.09 -13.95
N LEU A 44 4.16 0.78 -14.73
CA LEU A 44 3.90 0.55 -16.15
C LEU A 44 5.14 0.76 -17.04
N GLU A 45 6.12 1.55 -16.57
CA GLU A 45 7.26 2.00 -17.39
C GLU A 45 8.62 1.53 -16.81
N GLY A 46 8.61 0.78 -15.70
CA GLY A 46 9.73 -0.02 -15.22
C GLY A 46 10.78 0.69 -14.36
N ASN A 47 10.54 1.94 -13.96
CA ASN A 47 11.39 2.66 -13.00
C ASN A 47 10.67 3.82 -12.28
N GLN A 48 9.36 3.68 -12.05
CA GLN A 48 8.58 4.71 -11.36
C GLN A 48 8.55 4.44 -9.86
N ALA A 49 8.75 5.48 -9.08
CA ALA A 49 8.53 5.47 -7.64
C ALA A 49 7.30 6.31 -7.32
N ILE A 50 6.50 5.85 -6.38
CA ILE A 50 5.31 6.55 -5.91
C ILE A 50 5.38 6.74 -4.41
N ASP A 51 5.00 7.93 -3.96
CA ASP A 51 4.70 8.16 -2.56
C ASP A 51 3.24 7.75 -2.31
N THR A 52 3.02 7.01 -1.22
CA THR A 52 1.68 6.56 -0.84
C THR A 52 1.33 7.05 0.55
N LEU A 53 0.07 7.49 0.70
CA LEU A 53 -0.50 7.87 1.98
C LEU A 53 -1.76 7.03 2.19
N PHE A 54 -1.87 6.40 3.35
CA PHE A 54 -3.05 5.65 3.75
C PHE A 54 -3.68 6.28 4.99
N PHE A 55 -5.01 6.36 4.99
CA PHE A 55 -5.83 6.98 6.02
C PHE A 55 -6.99 6.06 6.36
N ASP A 56 -7.47 6.11 7.60
CA ASP A 56 -8.79 5.59 7.93
C ASP A 56 -9.84 6.44 7.18
N ALA A 57 -10.66 5.79 6.36
CA ALA A 57 -11.66 6.46 5.55
C ALA A 57 -12.76 7.14 6.40
N ALA A 58 -13.00 6.66 7.62
CA ALA A 58 -13.94 7.24 8.57
C ALA A 58 -13.32 8.34 9.43
N ASP A 59 -11.99 8.30 9.68
CA ASP A 59 -11.26 9.32 10.42
C ASP A 59 -9.85 9.58 9.82
N PRO A 60 -9.71 10.55 8.90
CA PRO A 60 -8.43 10.86 8.27
C PRO A 60 -7.34 11.38 9.21
N SER A 61 -7.67 11.71 10.46
CA SER A 61 -6.65 12.06 11.46
C SER A 61 -5.86 10.81 11.89
N ASN A 62 -6.50 9.63 11.84
CA ASN A 62 -5.87 8.34 12.02
C ASN A 62 -5.32 7.84 10.68
N ARG A 63 -4.00 7.81 10.55
CA ARG A 63 -3.29 7.53 9.29
C ARG A 63 -2.17 6.54 9.47
N TYR A 64 -1.65 6.01 8.38
CA TYR A 64 -0.50 5.12 8.39
C TYR A 64 0.70 5.71 9.18
N SER A 65 1.19 4.91 10.12
CA SER A 65 2.41 5.15 10.89
C SER A 65 3.52 4.26 10.36
N ALA A 66 4.39 4.83 9.53
CA ALA A 66 5.61 4.15 9.09
C ALA A 66 6.52 3.80 10.28
N VAL A 67 6.58 4.66 11.30
CA VAL A 67 7.42 4.44 12.48
C VAL A 67 6.98 3.20 13.25
N ASP A 68 5.67 3.09 13.55
CA ASP A 68 5.16 1.95 14.30
C ASP A 68 5.21 0.67 13.46
N THR A 69 4.90 0.76 12.17
CA THR A 69 5.02 -0.38 11.24
C THR A 69 6.45 -0.91 11.19
N ILE A 70 7.44 -0.04 11.00
CA ILE A 70 8.87 -0.42 10.97
C ILE A 70 9.30 -1.03 12.30
N ARG A 71 8.87 -0.45 13.42
CA ARG A 71 9.21 -0.92 14.76
C ARG A 71 8.64 -2.31 15.01
N GLU A 72 7.35 -2.52 14.75
CA GLU A 72 6.66 -3.78 15.04
C GLU A 72 7.12 -4.91 14.11
N GLN A 73 7.37 -4.61 12.83
CA GLN A 73 7.86 -5.61 11.88
C GLN A 73 9.40 -5.80 11.92
N GLY A 74 10.14 -4.88 12.54
CA GLY A 74 11.61 -4.93 12.64
C GLY A 74 12.36 -4.71 11.31
N SER A 75 11.72 -4.12 10.30
CA SER A 75 12.29 -3.89 8.96
C SER A 75 11.87 -2.53 8.42
N ALA A 76 12.80 -1.83 7.75
CA ALA A 76 12.51 -0.58 7.05
C ALA A 76 11.72 -0.77 5.75
N TYR A 77 11.72 -2.00 5.20
CA TYR A 77 11.08 -2.32 3.93
C TYR A 77 9.83 -3.18 4.16
N LEU A 78 8.77 -2.85 3.43
CA LEU A 78 7.54 -3.65 3.37
C LEU A 78 7.76 -4.87 2.47
N GLY A 79 7.15 -6.00 2.81
CA GLY A 79 7.18 -7.22 2.02
C GLY A 79 5.87 -7.98 2.12
N LEU A 80 5.85 -9.21 1.63
CA LEU A 80 4.70 -10.09 1.79
C LEU A 80 4.38 -10.28 3.29
N GLY A 81 3.11 -10.10 3.65
CA GLY A 81 2.64 -10.24 5.03
C GLY A 81 2.89 -9.03 5.94
N SER A 82 3.51 -7.95 5.45
CA SER A 82 3.55 -6.68 6.18
C SER A 82 2.13 -6.19 6.48
N ARG A 83 1.91 -5.70 7.71
CA ARG A 83 0.67 -5.07 8.14
C ARG A 83 0.94 -3.60 8.38
N LEU A 84 0.21 -2.72 7.72
CA LEU A 84 0.41 -1.28 7.86
C LEU A 84 -0.39 -0.81 9.07
N LEU A 85 0.31 -0.25 10.07
CA LEU A 85 -0.34 0.22 11.30
C LEU A 85 -0.78 1.68 11.16
N ALA A 86 -1.93 2.00 11.76
CA ALA A 86 -2.40 3.37 11.94
C ALA A 86 -1.79 3.99 13.22
N LEU A 87 -2.12 5.26 13.52
CA LEU A 87 -1.54 6.00 14.65
C LEU A 87 -2.04 5.51 16.01
N ASP A 88 -3.24 4.96 16.07
CA ASP A 88 -3.79 4.32 17.25
C ASP A 88 -3.23 2.91 17.49
N GLY A 89 -2.44 2.38 16.56
CA GLY A 89 -1.82 1.07 16.60
C GLY A 89 -2.65 -0.05 15.96
N ASP A 90 -3.87 0.26 15.50
CA ASP A 90 -4.68 -0.73 14.80
C ASP A 90 -4.18 -0.95 13.35
N PRO A 91 -4.33 -2.15 12.79
CA PRO A 91 -3.97 -2.40 11.39
C PRO A 91 -4.90 -1.65 10.45
N LEU A 92 -4.31 -0.87 9.57
CA LEU A 92 -4.99 -0.19 8.47
C LEU A 92 -5.10 -1.09 7.23
N VAL A 93 -4.08 -1.93 7.00
CA VAL A 93 -3.97 -2.93 5.92
C VAL A 93 -3.35 -4.20 6.46
#